data_AF-W4S2J4-F1
#
_entry.id   AF-W4S2J4-F1
#
_cell.length_a   1.000
_cell.length_b   1.000
_cell.length_c   1.000
_cell.angle_alpha   90.00
_cell.angle_beta   90.00
_cell.angle_gamma   90.00
#
_symmetry.space_group_name_H-M   'P 1'
#
loop_
_entity.id
_entity.type
_entity.pdbx_description
1 polymer ?
#
loop_
_entity_poly.entity_id
_entity_poly.type
_entity_poly.pdbx_seq_one_letter_code
_entity_poly.pdbx_strand_id
1 'polypeptide(L)'
;MSRSTFHAHFKAVTSMTPLEYRSHLRVHEARRLMLAEALNAADAGFRVGYESASQFSRDYARILGAPPARDAQRLRAGAQAATQAA
;
A
#
# COMPACT_ATOMS: atom_id res chain seq x y z
N MET A 1 -14.42 18.37 17.31
CA MET A 1 -12.97 18.61 17.54
C MET A 1 -12.46 19.56 16.47
N SER A 2 -11.50 20.43 16.77
CA SER A 2 -10.79 21.20 15.74
C SER A 2 -9.82 20.29 14.96
N ARG A 3 -9.34 20.75 13.79
CA ARG A 3 -8.34 20.03 12.99
C ARG A 3 -7.06 19.70 13.77
N SER A 4 -6.57 20.65 14.56
CA SER A 4 -5.35 20.48 15.37
C SER A 4 -5.54 19.44 16.47
N THR A 5 -6.66 19.49 17.18
CA THR A 5 -7.01 18.50 18.20
C THR A 5 -7.15 17.11 17.58
N PHE A 6 -7.81 16.99 16.42
CA PHE A 6 -7.90 15.71 15.72
C PHE A 6 -6.52 15.15 15.35
N HIS A 7 -5.65 15.96 14.74
CA HIS A 7 -4.29 15.52 14.39
C HIS A 7 -3.49 15.08 15.61
N ALA A 8 -3.57 15.82 16.73
CA ALA A 8 -2.86 15.47 17.96
C ALA A 8 -3.36 14.15 18.56
N HIS A 9 -4.68 13.98 18.71
CA HIS A 9 -5.26 12.74 19.20
C HIS A 9 -4.98 11.56 18.27
N PHE A 10 -5.12 11.76 16.96
CA PHE A 10 -4.87 10.72 15.97
C PHE A 10 -3.42 10.23 16.02
N LYS A 11 -2.46 11.16 16.10
CA LYS A 11 -1.05 10.81 16.24
C LYS A 11 -0.74 10.16 17.59
N ALA A 12 -1.39 10.60 18.67
CA ALA A 12 -1.21 9.96 19.98
C ALA A 12 -1.67 8.49 19.99
N VAL A 13 -2.73 8.15 19.24
CA VAL A 13 -3.26 6.78 19.18
C VAL A 13 -2.56 5.91 18.14
N THR A 14 -2.25 6.47 16.96
CA THR A 14 -1.73 5.69 15.81
C THR A 14 -0.22 5.82 15.62
N SER A 15 0.43 6.72 16.35
CA SER A 15 1.82 7.15 16.13
C SER A 15 2.10 7.76 14.75
N MET A 16 1.07 7.99 13.94
CA MET A 16 1.16 8.54 12.59
C MET A 16 0.27 9.77 12.44
N THR A 17 0.63 10.68 11.54
CA THR A 17 -0.34 11.69 11.11
C THR A 17 -1.48 11.03 10.33
N PRO A 18 -2.68 11.64 10.29
CA PRO A 18 -3.80 11.09 9.51
C PRO A 18 -3.46 10.81 8.04
N LEU A 19 -2.63 11.67 7.43
CA LEU A 19 -2.22 11.52 6.04
C LEU A 19 -1.28 10.32 5.84
N GLU A 20 -0.30 10.13 6.72
CA GLU A 20 0.59 8.96 6.68
C GLU A 20 -0.22 7.68 6.84
N TYR A 21 -1.11 7.63 7.83
CA TYR A 21 -1.95 6.46 8.06
C TYR A 21 -2.82 6.12 6.84
N ARG A 22 -3.41 7.13 6.20
CA ARG A 22 -4.14 6.95 4.94
C ARG A 22 -3.26 6.34 3.84
N SER A 23 -2.03 6.83 3.68
CA SER A 23 -1.10 6.27 2.68
C SER A 23 -0.73 4.82 3.00
N HIS A 24 -0.51 4.48 4.27
CA HIS A 24 -0.29 3.10 4.70
C HIS A 24 -1.47 2.20 4.31
N LEU A 25 -2.69 2.58 4.67
CA LEU A 25 -3.89 1.81 4.30
C LEU A 25 -4.01 1.61 2.78
N ARG A 26 -3.81 2.68 2.01
CA ARG A 26 -3.90 2.62 0.54
C ARG A 26 -2.84 1.71 -0.07
N VAL A 27 -1.59 1.79 0.38
CA VAL A 27 -0.50 0.95 -0.12
C VAL A 27 -0.74 -0.52 0.20
N HIS A 28 -1.21 -0.84 1.41
CA HIS A 28 -1.54 -2.22 1.78
C HIS A 28 -2.72 -2.78 0.97
N GLU A 29 -3.75 -1.98 0.73
CA GLU A 29 -4.87 -2.40 -0.11
C GLU A 29 -4.45 -2.57 -1.58
N ALA A 30 -3.61 -1.69 -2.12
CA ALA A 30 -3.08 -1.85 -3.47
C ALA A 30 -2.26 -3.14 -3.60
N ARG A 31 -1.47 -3.50 -2.58
CA ARG A 31 -0.77 -4.79 -2.54
C ARG A 31 -1.75 -5.97 -2.57
N ARG A 32 -2.83 -5.92 -1.78
CA ARG A 32 -3.88 -6.94 -1.80
C ARG A 32 -4.51 -7.08 -3.18
N LEU A 33 -4.86 -5.96 -3.82
CA LEU A 33 -5.43 -5.90 -5.17
C LEU A 33 -4.50 -6.49 -6.23
N MET A 34 -3.20 -6.17 -6.19
CA MET A 34 -2.21 -6.72 -7.13
C MET A 34 -2.05 -8.25 -7.01
N LEU A 35 -2.32 -8.81 -5.83
CA LEU A 35 -2.23 -10.25 -5.57
C LEU A 35 -3.53 -10.99 -5.89
N ALA A 36 -4.65 -10.51 -5.37
CA ALA A 36 -5.94 -11.17 -5.46
C ALA A 36 -6.60 -11.01 -6.84
N GLU A 37 -6.42 -9.85 -7.47
CA GLU A 37 -7.09 -9.49 -8.73
C GLU A 37 -6.09 -9.38 -9.89
N ALA A 38 -4.83 -9.77 -9.68
CA ALA A 38 -3.75 -9.69 -10.68
C ALA A 38 -3.54 -8.30 -11.32
N LEU A 39 -4.03 -7.23 -10.68
CA LEU A 39 -3.89 -5.86 -11.17
C LEU A 39 -2.42 -5.47 -11.32
N ASN A 40 -2.14 -4.60 -12.30
CA ASN A 40 -0.83 -3.95 -12.40
C ASN A 40 -0.73 -2.81 -11.38
N ALA A 41 0.50 -2.34 -11.14
CA ALA A 41 0.79 -1.33 -10.12
C ALA A 41 0.08 0.01 -10.37
N ALA A 42 -0.05 0.44 -11.62
CA ALA A 42 -0.70 1.71 -11.94
C ALA A 42 -2.19 1.64 -11.64
N ASP A 43 -2.88 0.60 -12.13
CA ASP A 43 -4.31 0.41 -11.92
C ASP A 43 -4.64 0.23 -10.43
N ALA A 44 -3.82 -0.53 -9.70
CA ALA A 44 -3.98 -0.68 -8.25
C ALA A 44 -3.82 0.68 -7.53
N GLY A 45 -2.83 1.49 -7.93
CA GLY A 45 -2.61 2.83 -7.38
C GLY A 45 -3.80 3.77 -7.63
N PHE A 46 -4.33 3.80 -8.85
CA PHE A 46 -5.52 4.59 -9.17
C PHE A 46 -6.76 4.11 -8.40
N ARG A 47 -6.95 2.80 -8.28
CA ARG A 47 -8.11 2.21 -7.58
C ARG A 47 -8.13 2.51 -6.08
N VAL A 48 -6.97 2.67 -5.44
CA VAL A 48 -6.87 3.11 -4.04
C VAL A 48 -6.83 4.65 -3.88
N GLY A 49 -7.00 5.40 -4.97
CA GLY A 49 -7.20 6.84 -4.97
C GLY A 49 -5.92 7.67 -5.04
N TYR A 50 -4.83 7.16 -5.63
CA TYR A 50 -3.73 8.00 -6.09
C TYR A 50 -4.07 8.62 -7.43
N GLU A 51 -3.66 9.87 -7.65
CA GLU A 51 -3.83 10.56 -8.94
C GLU A 51 -2.62 10.35 -9.87
N SER A 52 -1.53 9.78 -9.36
CA SER A 52 -0.29 9.55 -10.10
C SER A 52 0.33 8.21 -9.73
N ALA A 53 0.54 7.35 -10.73
CA ALA A 53 1.23 6.07 -10.57
C ALA A 53 2.68 6.23 -10.06
N SER A 54 3.35 7.30 -10.46
CA SER A 54 4.71 7.62 -9.98
C SER A 54 4.72 8.01 -8.50
N GLN A 55 3.73 8.80 -8.05
CA GLN A 55 3.59 9.12 -6.63
C GLN A 55 3.26 7.87 -5.81
N PHE A 56 2.32 7.06 -6.29
CA PHE A 56 2.00 5.76 -5.68
C PHE A 56 3.26 4.89 -5.53
N SER A 57 4.05 4.73 -6.60
CA SER A 57 5.23 3.88 -6.58
C SER A 57 6.29 4.35 -5.57
N ARG A 58 6.46 5.66 -5.40
CA ARG A 58 7.36 6.23 -4.38
C ARG A 58 6.87 5.95 -2.96
N ASP A 59 5.60 6.19 -2.68
CA ASP A 59 5.02 5.92 -1.36
C ASP A 59 5.02 4.42 -1.03
N TYR A 60 4.69 3.58 -2.01
CA TYR A 60 4.74 2.13 -1.88
C TYR A 60 6.14 1.66 -1.49
N ALA A 61 7.16 2.08 -2.23
CA ALA A 61 8.55 1.70 -1.95
C ALA A 61 9.02 2.21 -0.58
N ARG A 62 8.59 3.41 -0.18
CA ARG A 62 8.90 3.97 1.16
C ARG A 62 8.26 3.17 2.29
N ILE A 63 7.03 2.68 2.10
CA ILE A 63 6.25 2.00 3.15
C ILE A 63 6.57 0.49 3.21
N LEU A 64 6.75 -0.16 2.07
CA LEU A 64 6.93 -1.62 1.97
C LEU A 64 8.35 -2.05 1.58
N GLY A 65 9.26 -1.11 1.34
CA GLY A 65 10.69 -1.39 1.10
C GLY A 65 11.05 -1.88 -0.31
N ALA A 66 10.08 -2.01 -1.22
CA ALA A 66 10.33 -2.40 -2.61
C ALA A 66 9.31 -1.77 -3.57
N PRO A 67 9.67 -1.50 -4.84
CA PRO A 67 8.70 -1.03 -5.84
C PRO A 67 7.56 -2.03 -6.06
N PRO A 68 6.34 -1.56 -6.37
CA PRO A 68 5.13 -2.40 -6.42
C PRO A 68 5.23 -3.57 -7.41
N ALA A 69 5.80 -3.36 -8.59
CA ALA A 69 5.97 -4.43 -9.58
C ALA A 69 6.91 -5.55 -9.08
N ARG A 70 8.03 -5.18 -8.44
CA ARG A 70 9.00 -6.14 -7.90
C ARG A 70 8.42 -6.90 -6.71
N ASP A 71 7.68 -6.22 -5.85
CA ASP A 71 7.00 -6.84 -4.70
C ASP A 71 5.91 -7.82 -5.16
N ALA A 72 5.07 -7.43 -6.13
CA ALA A 72 4.05 -8.32 -6.69
C ALA A 72 4.65 -9.57 -7.35
N GLN A 73 5.76 -9.44 -8.09
CA GLN A 73 6.48 -10.58 -8.65
C GLN A 73 6.99 -11.54 -7.56
N ARG A 74 7.62 -11.01 -6.50
CA ARG A 74 8.13 -11.82 -5.38
C ARG A 74 7.01 -12.59 -4.67
N LEU A 75 5.88 -11.95 -4.44
CA LEU A 75 4.74 -12.55 -3.74
C LEU A 75 4.05 -13.62 -4.58
N ARG A 76 3.89 -13.41 -5.90
CA ARG A 76 3.34 -14.43 -6.81
C ARG A 76 4.26 -15.65 -6.91
N ALA A 77 5.57 -15.44 -7.00
CA ALA A 77 6.53 -16.54 -6.98
C ALA A 77 6.48 -17.34 -5.67
N GLY A 78 6.36 -16.65 -4.52
CA GLY A 78 6.18 -17.30 -3.22
C GLY A 78 4.89 -18.10 -3.11
N ALA A 79 3.77 -17.56 -3.62
CA ALA A 79 2.49 -18.26 -3.65
C ALA A 79 2.54 -19.53 -4.52
N GLN A 80 3.19 -19.47 -5.68
CA GLN A 80 3.37 -20.63 -6.57
C GLN A 80 4.22 -21.73 -5.93
N ALA A 81 5.28 -21.35 -5.21
CA ALA A 81 6.11 -22.31 -4.47
C ALA A 81 5.33 -23.01 -3.35
N ALA A 82 4.46 -22.27 -2.64
CA ALA A 82 3.61 -22.83 -1.59
C ALA A 82 2.59 -23.84 -2.14
N THR A 83 1.99 -23.58 -3.31
CA THR A 83 1.07 -24.52 -3.95
C THR A 83 1.76 -25.79 -4.46
N GLN A 84 3.02 -25.70 -4.91
CA GLN A 84 3.78 -26.88 -5.41
C GLN A 84 4.29 -27.80 -4.30
N ALA A 85 4.37 -27.29 -3.05
CA ALA A 85 4.85 -28.04 -1.90
C ALA A 85 3.72 -28.71 -1.08
N ALA A 86 2.46 -28.51 -1.47
CA ALA A 86 1.25 -29.05 -0.84
C ALA A 86 0.63 -30.14 -1.71
#